data_AF-A0A0S3T8J9-F1
#
_entry.id   AF-A0A0S3T8J9-F1
#
_cell.length_a   1.000
_cell.length_b   1.000
_cell.length_c   1.000
_cell.angle_alpha   90.00
_cell.angle_beta   90.00
_cell.angle_gamma   90.00
#
_symmetry.space_group_name_H-M   'P 1'
#
loop_
_entity.id
_entity.type
_entity.pdbx_description
1 polymer ?
#
loop_
_entity_poly.entity_id
_entity_poly.type
_entity_poly.pdbx_seq_one_letter_code
_entity_poly.pdbx_strand_id
1 'polypeptide(L)' 'MKHTASYTREPEPDCEVYLHRVGRAGRFGRKGAVFNLICDEKDERLMSKIENHFGTRVAEVRAESVEDYRGALKEAGLLQ' A
#
# COMPACT_ATOMS: atom_id res chain seq x y z
N MET A 1 30.11 32.26 -3.04
CA MET A 1 29.69 30.98 -3.65
C MET A 1 28.97 30.16 -2.59
N LYS A 2 27.63 30.05 -2.68
CA LYS A 2 26.85 29.17 -1.79
C LYS A 2 26.56 27.88 -2.56
N HIS A 3 27.22 26.80 -2.20
CA HIS A 3 26.83 25.46 -2.67
C HIS A 3 25.52 25.08 -1.98
N THR A 4 24.40 25.22 -2.68
CA THR A 4 23.12 24.64 -2.27
C THR A 4 23.18 23.15 -2.57
N ALA A 5 23.52 22.35 -1.57
CA ALA A 5 23.32 20.91 -1.62
C ALA A 5 21.81 20.63 -1.74
N SER A 6 21.38 20.10 -2.88
CA SER A 6 20.02 19.59 -3.03
C SER A 6 19.91 18.30 -2.22
N TYR A 7 19.44 18.40 -0.98
CA TYR A 7 19.10 17.23 -0.19
C TYR A 7 17.92 16.55 -0.89
N THR A 8 18.14 15.39 -1.50
CA THR A 8 17.06 14.56 -2.03
C THR A 8 16.26 14.06 -0.84
N ARG A 9 15.26 14.84 -0.40
CA ARG A 9 14.39 14.46 0.71
C ARG A 9 13.59 13.25 0.24
N GLU A 10 13.75 12.13 0.92
CA GLU A 10 12.92 10.96 0.62
C GLU A 10 11.45 11.33 0.78
N PRO A 11 10.57 10.88 -0.13
CA PRO A 11 9.14 11.15 -0.03
C PRO A 11 8.60 10.56 1.27
N GLU A 12 7.78 11.36 1.97
CA GLU A 12 7.04 10.94 3.16
C GLU A 12 5.59 10.66 2.75
N PRO A 13 4.99 9.52 3.17
CA PRO A 13 3.61 9.23 2.84
C PRO A 13 2.67 10.18 3.59
N ASP A 14 1.61 10.61 2.91
CA ASP A 14 0.45 11.19 3.56
C ASP A 14 -0.47 10.05 4.05
N CYS A 15 -0.24 9.62 5.29
CA CYS A 15 -0.95 8.49 5.89
C CYS A 15 -2.46 8.73 6.04
N GLU A 16 -2.90 9.96 6.30
CA GLU A 16 -4.33 10.29 6.41
C GLU A 16 -5.01 10.16 5.05
N VAL A 17 -4.38 10.70 3.99
CA VAL A 17 -4.89 10.55 2.63
C VAL A 17 -4.90 9.08 2.21
N TYR A 18 -3.85 8.31 2.53
CA TYR A 18 -3.80 6.88 2.26
C TYR A 18 -4.97 6.15 2.94
N LEU A 19 -5.17 6.39 4.23
CA LEU A 19 -6.26 5.80 5.01
C LEU A 19 -7.63 6.14 4.42
N HIS A 20 -7.85 7.40 4.04
CA HIS A 20 -9.09 7.84 3.41
C HIS A 20 -9.33 7.20 2.04
N ARG A 21 -8.28 6.91 1.28
CA ARG A 21 -8.38 6.22 -0.02
C ARG A 21 -8.78 4.77 0.18
N VAL A 22 -8.02 4.02 0.99
CA VAL A 22 -8.27 2.59 1.18
C VAL A 22 -9.59 2.33 1.91
N GLY A 23 -9.98 3.24 2.82
CA GLY A 23 -11.26 3.17 3.53
C GLY A 23 -12.51 3.31 2.65
N ARG A 24 -12.38 3.67 1.37
CA ARG A 24 -13.52 3.67 0.43
C ARG A 24 -13.92 2.26 -0.01
N ALA A 25 -12.99 1.32 -0.05
CA ALA A 25 -13.24 -0.04 -0.55
C ALA A 25 -14.17 -0.85 0.37
N GLY A 26 -14.15 -0.59 1.69
CA GLY A 26 -14.98 -1.28 2.68
C GLY A 26 -15.56 -0.31 3.69
N ARG A 27 -16.86 -0.05 3.62
CA ARG A 27 -17.58 0.86 4.53
C ARG A 27 -18.62 0.14 5.36
N PHE A 28 -18.86 0.63 6.57
CA PHE A 28 -19.90 0.13 7.48
C PHE A 28 -19.72 -1.36 7.82
N GLY A 29 -18.50 -1.76 8.18
CA GLY A 29 -18.17 -3.14 8.56
C GLY A 29 -18.14 -4.14 7.41
N ARG A 30 -18.36 -3.71 6.16
CA ARG A 30 -18.19 -4.58 4.99
C ARG A 30 -16.72 -4.75 4.66
N LYS A 31 -16.36 -5.96 4.24
CA LYS A 31 -15.03 -6.25 3.69
C LYS A 31 -14.85 -5.54 2.35
N GLY A 32 -13.62 -5.12 2.06
CA GLY A 32 -13.17 -4.62 0.77
C GLY A 32 -11.69 -4.95 0.58
N ALA A 33 -11.20 -4.91 -0.66
CA ALA A 33 -9.78 -5.11 -0.98
C ALA A 33 -9.22 -3.87 -1.67
N VAL A 34 -7.93 -3.64 -1.43
CA VAL A 34 -7.11 -2.66 -2.14
C VAL A 34 -5.79 -3.34 -2.48
N PHE A 35 -5.31 -3.12 -3.70
CA PHE A 35 -3.99 -3.54 -4.13
C PHE A 35 -3.11 -2.30 -4.27
N ASN A 36 -1.96 -2.29 -3.61
CA ASN A 36 -0.93 -1.29 -3.81
C ASN A 36 0.02 -1.82 -4.89
N LEU A 37 0.21 -1.07 -5.97
CA LEU A 37 1.17 -1.42 -7.01
C LEU A 37 2.52 -0.82 -6.64
N ILE A 38 3.52 -1.66 -6.47
CA ILE A 38 4.89 -1.29 -6.12
C ILE A 38 5.74 -1.51 -7.37
N CYS A 39 6.29 -0.44 -7.94
CA CYS A 39 7.01 -0.50 -9.21
C CYS A 39 8.51 -0.27 -9.05
N ASP A 40 8.93 0.42 -7.98
CA ASP A 40 10.33 0.71 -7.71
C ASP A 40 10.66 0.71 -6.20
N GLU A 41 11.95 0.84 -5.87
CA GLU A 41 12.42 0.89 -4.48
C GLU A 41 11.84 2.07 -3.67
N LYS A 42 11.40 3.15 -4.33
CA LYS A 42 10.80 4.28 -3.62
C LYS A 42 9.40 3.92 -3.15
N ASP A 43 8.64 3.22 -3.98
CA ASP A 43 7.33 2.69 -3.60
C ASP A 43 7.46 1.70 -2.43
N GLU A 44 8.48 0.84 -2.45
CA GLU A 44 8.78 -0.07 -1.33
C GLU A 44 9.05 0.67 -0.02
N ARG A 45 9.90 1.71 -0.07
CA ARG A 45 10.19 2.57 1.10
C ARG A 45 8.95 3.29 1.60
N LEU A 46 8.12 3.79 0.68
CA LEU A 46 6.87 4.46 1.02
C LEU A 46 5.89 3.52 1.71
N MET A 47 5.73 2.31 1.16
CA MET A 47 4.86 1.27 1.74
C MET A 47 5.37 0.85 3.11
N SER A 48 6.68 0.65 3.30
CA SER A 48 7.27 0.33 4.59
C SER A 48 6.98 1.40 5.65
N LYS A 49 7.04 2.70 5.30
CA LYS A 49 6.66 3.79 6.20
C LYS A 49 5.18 3.74 6.57
N ILE A 50 4.29 3.46 5.62
CA ILE A 50 2.84 3.30 5.87
C ILE A 50 2.58 2.12 6.81
N GLU A 51 3.19 0.94 6.56
CA GLU A 51 3.06 -0.23 7.42
C GLU A 51 3.53 0.05 8.86
N ASN A 52 4.69 0.70 9.00
CA ASN A 52 5.23 1.11 10.29
C ASN A 52 4.32 2.10 11.02
N HIS A 53 3.72 3.06 10.29
CA HIS A 53 2.80 4.05 10.86
C HIS A 53 1.53 3.40 11.43
N PHE A 54 0.93 2.45 10.71
CA PHE A 54 -0.31 1.77 11.13
C PHE A 54 -0.07 0.49 11.94
N GLY A 55 1.19 0.08 12.14
CA GLY A 55 1.55 -1.16 12.83
C GLY A 55 0.94 -2.41 12.17
N THR A 56 0.72 -2.38 10.85
CA THR A 56 0.04 -3.44 10.11
C THR A 56 0.84 -3.79 8.87
N ARG A 57 1.06 -5.08 8.65
CA ARG A 57 1.72 -5.59 7.45
C ARG A 57 0.69 -5.76 6.33
N VAL A 58 1.01 -5.26 5.15
CA VAL A 58 0.27 -5.47 3.92
C VAL A 58 0.82 -6.73 3.26
N ALA A 59 -0.06 -7.72 3.06
CA ALA A 59 0.32 -8.97 2.42
C ALA A 59 0.71 -8.73 0.95
N GLU A 60 1.88 -9.23 0.57
CA GLU A 60 2.32 -9.23 -0.82
C GLU A 60 1.54 -10.29 -1.61
N VAL A 61 1.18 -9.96 -2.85
CA VAL A 61 0.48 -10.86 -3.77
C VAL A 61 1.36 -11.06 -4.99
N ARG A 62 1.58 -12.32 -5.37
CA ARG A 62 2.30 -12.65 -6.61
C ARG A 62 1.50 -12.07 -7.77
N ALA A 63 2.11 -11.20 -8.57
CA ALA A 63 1.42 -10.51 -9.67
C ALA A 63 1.61 -11.24 -11.01
N GLU A 64 1.73 -12.57 -10.98
CA GLU A 64 2.11 -13.38 -12.15
C GLU A 64 0.88 -13.86 -12.93
N SER A 65 -0.26 -14.06 -12.26
CA SER A 65 -1.48 -14.57 -12.86
C SER A 65 -2.75 -14.01 -12.22
N VAL A 66 -3.89 -14.13 -12.91
CA VAL A 66 -5.21 -13.79 -12.36
C VAL A 66 -5.56 -14.65 -11.14
N GLU A 67 -5.07 -15.89 -11.10
CA GLU A 67 -5.37 -16.81 -10.01
C GLU A 67 -4.67 -16.42 -8.70
N ASP A 68 -3.53 -15.74 -8.77
CA ASP A 68 -2.88 -15.20 -7.57
C ASP A 68 -3.77 -14.15 -6.87
N TYR A 69 -4.35 -13.23 -7.64
CA TYR A 69 -5.30 -12.25 -7.12
C TYR A 69 -6.58 -12.93 -6.61
N ARG A 70 -7.07 -13.95 -7.32
CA ARG A 70 -8.24 -14.72 -6.87
C ARG A 70 -7.97 -15.42 -5.54
N GLY A 71 -6.78 -16.01 -5.38
CA GLY A 71 -6.32 -16.63 -4.14
C GLY A 71 -6.31 -15.63 -2.99
N ALA A 72 -5.65 -14.48 -3.19
CA ALA A 72 -5.61 -13.41 -2.17
C ALA A 72 -7.00 -12.93 -1.75
N LEU A 73 -7.93 -12.76 -2.71
CA LEU A 73 -9.30 -12.34 -2.41
C LEU A 73 -10.12 -13.44 -1.72
N LYS A 74 -9.87 -14.71 -2.01
CA LYS A 74 -10.48 -15.84 -1.29
C LYS A 74 -9.99 -15.90 0.15
N GLU A 75 -8.69 -15.76 0.38
CA GLU A 75 -8.10 -15.72 1.73
C GLU A 75 -8.63 -14.55 2.56
N ALA A 76 -8.83 -13.39 1.93
CA ALA A 76 -9.49 -12.24 2.56
C ALA A 76 -11.00 -12.45 2.82
N GLY A 77 -11.58 -13.52 2.28
CA GLY A 77 -13.01 -13.84 2.34
C GLY A 77 -13.88 -12.83 1.60
N LEU A 78 -13.37 -12.34 0.46
CA LEU A 78 -14.06 -11.46 -0.49
C LEU A 78 -14.58 -12.21 -1.72
N LEU A 79 -14.05 -13.40 -1.98
CA LEU A 79 -14.48 -14.31 -3.03
C LEU A 79 -14.77 -15.69 -2.43
N GLN A 80 -15.80 -16.36 -2.95
CA GLN A 80 -16.15 -17.74 -2.63
C GLN A 80 -15.46 -18.70 -3.61
#